data_AF-A0A938MB82-F1
#
_entry.id   AF-A0A938MB82-F1
#
_cell.length_a   1.000
_cell.length_b   1.000
_cell.length_c   1.000
_cell.angle_alpha   90.00
_cell.angle_beta   90.00
_cell.angle_gamma   90.00
#
_symmetry.space_group_name_H-M   'P 1'
#
loop_
_entity.id
_entity.type
_entity.pdbx_description
1 polymer ?
#
loop_
_entity_poly.entity_id
_entity_poly.type
_entity_poly.pdbx_seq_one_letter_code
_entity_poly.pdbx_strand_id
1 'polypeptide(L)'
;MASVSAGQVQSHCALAGLEILEARISHLAYAPEIAPAMLRRQQATAVVAARSAIVEGAVGMVRLGIEHLERDAVCRLDDAARTRLVTNLLTVLV
;
A
#
# COMPACT_ATOMS: atom_id res chain seq x y z
N MET A 1 12.52 5.46 -7.63
CA MET A 1 13.35 6.63 -7.29
C MET A 1 14.57 6.60 -8.19
N ALA A 2 14.97 7.72 -8.78
CA ALA A 2 16.16 7.78 -9.61
C ALA A 2 17.39 7.51 -8.74
N SER A 3 18.10 6.40 -8.99
CA SER A 3 19.39 6.11 -8.38
C SER A 3 20.47 6.48 -9.39
N VAL A 4 21.40 7.36 -9.02
CA VAL A 4 22.63 7.57 -9.80
C VAL A 4 23.55 6.38 -9.54
N SER A 5 23.96 5.70 -10.61
CA SER A 5 24.94 4.61 -10.52
C SER A 5 26.35 5.20 -10.53
N ALA A 6 27.14 4.92 -9.49
CA ALA A 6 28.56 5.28 -9.45
C ALA A 6 29.32 4.77 -10.67
N GLY A 7 28.93 3.60 -11.21
CA GLY A 7 29.53 3.05 -12.43
C GLY A 7 29.28 3.89 -13.69
N GLN A 8 28.11 4.53 -13.81
CA GLN A 8 27.84 5.45 -14.93
C GLN A 8 28.73 6.69 -14.84
N VAL A 9 28.84 7.28 -13.65
CA VAL A 9 29.71 8.44 -13.42
C VAL A 9 31.19 8.07 -13.65
N GLN A 10 31.62 6.90 -13.17
CA GLN A 10 32.98 6.38 -13.38
C GLN A 10 33.33 6.26 -14.87
N SER A 11 32.40 5.77 -15.69
CA SER A 11 32.63 5.61 -17.13
C SER A 11 32.90 6.95 -17.85
N HIS A 12 32.28 8.03 -17.39
CA HIS A 12 32.49 9.37 -17.94
C HIS A 12 33.80 10.01 -17.45
N CYS A 13 34.25 9.68 -16.24
CA CYS A 13 35.47 10.22 -15.64
C CYS A 13 36.73 9.39 -15.92
N ALA A 14 36.59 8.19 -16.50
CA ALA A 14 37.69 7.27 -16.78
C ALA A 14 38.78 7.88 -17.68
N LEU A 15 38.40 8.68 -18.68
CA LEU A 15 39.32 9.39 -19.57
C LEU A 15 40.21 10.42 -18.85
N ALA A 16 39.77 10.92 -17.71
CA ALA A 16 40.52 11.87 -16.88
C ALA A 16 41.39 11.18 -15.81
N GLY A 17 41.38 9.84 -15.72
CA GLY A 17 42.12 9.08 -14.71
C GLY A 17 41.59 9.24 -13.28
N LEU A 18 40.32 9.66 -13.13
CA LEU A 18 39.68 9.87 -11.83
C LEU A 18 38.92 8.62 -11.38
N GLU A 19 39.06 8.28 -10.10
CA GLU A 19 38.33 7.20 -9.43
C GLU A 19 37.16 7.77 -8.61
N ILE A 20 35.95 7.27 -8.84
CA ILE A 20 34.72 7.67 -8.17
C ILE A 20 34.43 6.70 -7.04
N LEU A 21 34.68 7.14 -5.80
CA LEU A 21 34.43 6.35 -4.59
C LEU A 21 32.94 6.30 -4.20
N GLU A 22 32.22 7.41 -4.39
CA GLU A 22 30.78 7.51 -4.09
C GLU A 22 30.12 8.51 -5.05
N ALA A 23 28.87 8.23 -5.44
CA ALA A 23 28.03 9.16 -6.17
C ALA A 23 26.70 9.36 -5.43
N ARG A 24 26.38 10.62 -5.08
CA ARG A 24 25.13 10.99 -4.40
C ARG A 24 24.41 12.07 -5.19
N ILE A 25 23.08 12.01 -5.22
CA ILE A 25 22.25 13.06 -5.78
C ILE A 25 22.11 14.17 -4.72
N SER A 26 22.65 15.36 -5.00
CA SER A 26 22.55 16.50 -4.09
C SER A 26 21.20 17.22 -4.16
N HIS A 27 20.61 17.31 -5.35
CA HIS A 27 19.31 17.94 -5.56
C HIS A 27 18.56 17.29 -6.71
N LEU A 28 17.28 16.98 -6.51
CA LEU A 28 16.40 16.48 -7.56
C LEU A 28 15.41 17.60 -7.92
N ALA A 29 15.71 18.34 -8.97
CA ALA A 29 14.84 19.39 -9.46
C ALA A 29 13.67 18.76 -10.24
N TYR A 30 12.51 18.65 -9.61
CA TYR A 30 11.25 18.44 -10.33
C TYR A 30 10.74 19.78 -10.85
N ALA A 31 10.09 19.76 -12.02
CA ALA A 31 9.32 20.91 -12.47
C ALA A 31 8.23 21.25 -11.43
N PRO A 32 8.08 22.53 -11.03
CA PRO A 32 7.12 22.95 -9.99
C PRO A 32 5.68 22.46 -10.23
N GLU A 33 5.30 22.30 -11.50
CA GLU A 33 3.99 21.86 -11.95
C GLU A 33 3.72 20.38 -11.66
N ILE A 34 4.78 19.56 -11.52
CA ILE A 34 4.69 18.11 -11.38
C ILE A 34 4.59 17.68 -9.90
N ALA A 35 5.19 18.44 -9.00
CA ALA A 35 5.14 18.19 -7.55
C ALA A 35 3.70 18.01 -7.01
N PRO A 36 2.71 18.90 -7.30
CA PRO A 36 1.35 18.74 -6.78
C PRO A 36 0.62 17.53 -7.39
N ALA A 37 0.90 17.18 -8.65
CA ALA A 37 0.32 15.99 -9.28
C ALA A 37 0.89 14.68 -8.71
N MET A 38 2.21 14.65 -8.46
CA MET A 38 2.87 13.52 -7.80
C MET A 38 2.38 13.34 -6.37
N LEU A 39 2.26 14.43 -5.60
CA LEU A 39 1.75 14.39 -4.23
C LEU A 39 0.31 13.86 -4.19
N ARG A 40 -0.57 14.35 -5.08
CA ARG A 40 -1.95 13.83 -5.19
C ARG A 40 -1.98 12.34 -5.50
N ARG A 41 -1.13 11.86 -6.41
CA ARG A 41 -1.04 10.43 -6.74
C ARG A 41 -0.55 9.60 -5.55
N GLN A 42 0.47 10.07 -4.83
CA GLN A 42 0.98 9.40 -3.64
C GLN A 42 -0.07 9.33 -2.54
N GLN A 43 -0.79 10.43 -2.30
CA GLN A 43 -1.88 10.47 -1.34
C GLN A 43 -3.03 9.55 -1.73
N ALA A 44 -3.46 9.56 -3.00
CA ALA A 44 -4.49 8.64 -3.48
C ALA A 44 -4.09 7.17 -3.26
N THR A 45 -2.82 6.84 -3.54
CA THR A 45 -2.27 5.49 -3.30
C THR A 45 -2.29 5.15 -1.80
N ALA A 46 -1.87 6.08 -0.94
CA ALA A 46 -1.88 5.90 0.51
C ALA A 46 -3.31 5.73 1.07
N VAL A 47 -4.29 6.48 0.55
CA VAL A 47 -5.70 6.36 0.94
C VAL A 47 -6.26 5.00 0.55
N VAL A 48 -5.96 4.52 -0.66
CA VAL A 48 -6.38 3.18 -1.09
C VAL A 48 -5.73 2.09 -0.23
N ALA A 49 -4.43 2.20 0.04
CA ALA A 49 -3.73 1.24 0.90
C ALA A 49 -4.31 1.21 2.33
N ALA A 50 -4.63 2.38 2.89
CA ALA A 50 -5.28 2.47 4.19
C ALA A 50 -6.68 1.82 4.18
N ARG A 51 -7.49 2.07 3.13
CA ARG A 51 -8.80 1.43 2.97
C ARG A 51 -8.71 -0.08 2.85
N SER A 52 -7.75 -0.60 2.09
CA SER A 52 -7.51 -2.05 1.99
C SER A 52 -7.19 -2.67 3.35
N ALA A 53 -6.32 -2.04 4.15
CA ALA A 53 -5.98 -2.53 5.48
C ALA A 53 -7.18 -2.56 6.44
N ILE A 54 -8.06 -1.56 6.37
CA ILE A 54 -9.31 -1.54 7.16
C ILE A 54 -10.23 -2.69 6.76
N VAL A 55 -10.44 -2.89 5.45
CA VAL A 55 -11.31 -3.96 4.95
C VAL A 55 -10.78 -5.35 5.34
N GLU A 56 -9.47 -5.58 5.25
CA GLU A 56 -8.86 -6.83 5.68
C GLU A 56 -9.11 -7.11 7.17
N GLY A 57 -8.94 -6.10 8.03
CA GLY A 57 -9.27 -6.19 9.45
C GLY A 57 -10.75 -6.51 9.70
N ALA A 58 -11.65 -5.80 9.02
CA ALA A 58 -13.09 -6.01 9.15
C ALA A 58 -13.52 -7.43 8.72
N VAL A 59 -13.00 -7.94 7.60
CA VAL A 59 -13.26 -9.32 7.15
C VAL A 59 -12.79 -10.34 8.19
N GLY A 60 -11.62 -10.12 8.79
CA GLY A 60 -11.11 -10.96 9.88
C GLY A 60 -12.04 -10.98 11.09
N MET A 61 -12.50 -9.81 11.54
CA MET A 61 -13.44 -9.68 12.67
C MET A 61 -14.77 -10.39 12.40
N VAL A 62 -15.33 -10.24 11.20
CA VAL A 62 -16.58 -10.91 10.80
C VAL A 62 -16.41 -12.42 10.79
N ARG A 63 -15.31 -12.93 10.23
CA ARG A 63 -15.03 -14.37 10.21
C ARG A 63 -14.97 -14.97 11.63
N LEU A 64 -14.24 -14.32 12.54
CA LEU A 64 -14.15 -14.76 13.94
C LEU A 64 -15.51 -14.75 14.64
N GLY A 65 -16.32 -13.70 14.40
CA GLY A 65 -17.67 -13.60 14.96
C GLY A 65 -18.60 -14.72 14.50
N ILE A 66 -18.60 -15.04 13.21
CA ILE A 66 -19.41 -16.14 12.65
C ILE A 66 -18.93 -17.48 13.22
N GLU A 67 -17.62 -17.70 13.30
CA GLU A 67 -17.07 -18.93 13.86
C GLU A 67 -17.49 -19.13 15.32
N HIS A 68 -17.54 -18.07 16.12
CA HIS A 68 -18.05 -18.12 17.50
C HIS A 68 -19.54 -18.47 17.55
N LEU A 69 -20.38 -17.82 16.74
CA LEU A 69 -21.82 -18.10 16.69
C LEU A 69 -22.13 -19.54 16.29
N GLU A 70 -21.36 -20.10 15.36
CA GLU A 70 -21.47 -21.50 14.93
C GLU A 70 -21.00 -22.47 16.03
N ARG A 71 -19.88 -22.16 16.70
CA ARG A 71 -19.36 -22.96 17.82
C ARG A 71 -20.34 -22.99 19.00
N ASP A 72 -20.94 -21.87 19.34
CA ASP A 72 -21.87 -21.74 20.47
C ASP A 72 -23.28 -22.21 20.12
N ALA A 73 -23.51 -22.71 18.90
CA ALA A 73 -24.80 -23.16 18.36
C ALA A 73 -25.94 -22.15 18.55
N VAL A 74 -25.60 -20.85 18.63
CA VAL A 74 -26.55 -19.76 18.87
C VAL A 74 -27.51 -19.60 17.69
N CYS A 75 -27.06 -19.91 16.47
CA CYS A 75 -27.91 -19.95 15.29
C CYS A 75 -27.42 -20.98 14.25
N ARG A 76 -28.35 -21.56 13.49
CA ARG A 76 -28.05 -22.29 12.26
C ARG A 76 -28.16 -21.32 11.09
N LEU A 77 -27.04 -21.01 10.47
CA LEU A 77 -26.99 -20.20 9.26
C LEU A 77 -27.07 -21.12 8.04
N ASP A 78 -28.07 -20.92 7.19
CA ASP A 78 -28.00 -21.39 5.82
C ASP A 78 -27.06 -20.47 5.00
N ASP A 79 -26.64 -20.92 3.81
CA ASP A 79 -25.69 -20.15 3.00
C ASP A 79 -26.22 -18.75 2.67
N ALA A 80 -27.54 -18.62 2.43
CA ALA A 80 -28.17 -17.35 2.12
C ALA A 80 -28.23 -16.38 3.32
N ALA A 81 -28.41 -16.87 4.54
CA ALA A 81 -28.38 -16.08 5.77
C ALA A 81 -26.95 -15.72 6.13
N ARG A 82 -25.98 -16.61 5.91
CA ARG A 82 -24.55 -16.33 6.11
C ARG A 82 -24.10 -15.18 5.22
N THR A 83 -24.40 -15.19 3.92
CA THR A 83 -24.06 -14.08 3.01
C THR A 83 -24.70 -12.76 3.46
N ARG A 84 -25.97 -12.78 3.85
CA ARG A 84 -26.66 -11.58 4.37
C ARG A 84 -26.01 -11.03 5.63
N LEU A 85 -25.66 -11.91 6.58
CA LEU A 85 -25.02 -11.51 7.83
C LEU A 85 -23.63 -10.92 7.57
N VAL A 86 -22.80 -11.56 6.73
CA VAL A 86 -21.49 -11.04 6.34
C VAL A 86 -21.62 -9.65 5.72
N THR A 87 -22.51 -9.47 4.75
CA THR A 87 -22.73 -8.17 4.10
C THR A 87 -23.19 -7.11 5.08
N ASN A 88 -24.13 -7.43 5.97
CA ASN A 88 -24.63 -6.50 6.98
C ASN A 88 -23.53 -6.09 7.97
N LEU A 89 -22.75 -7.06 8.45
CA LEU A 89 -21.65 -6.79 9.39
C LEU A 89 -20.55 -5.97 8.73
N LEU A 90 -20.15 -6.30 7.50
CA LEU A 90 -19.16 -5.51 6.76
C LEU A 90 -19.66 -4.08 6.57
N THR A 91 -20.92 -3.88 6.18
CA THR A 91 -21.51 -2.55 5.96
C THR A 91 -21.52 -1.68 7.22
N VAL A 92 -21.54 -2.28 8.42
CA VAL A 92 -21.47 -1.56 9.70
C VAL A 92 -20.03 -1.30 10.15
N LEU A 93 -19.07 -2.13 9.74
CA LEU A 93 -17.67 -2.06 10.18
C LEU A 93 -16.78 -1.12 9.34
N VAL A 94 -17.14 -0.87 8.08
CA VAL A 94 -16.41 0.02 7.14
C VAL A 94 -17.26 1.19 6.69
#